data_AF-A0A366HAA4-F1
#
_entry.id   AF-A0A366HAA4-F1
#
_cell.length_a   1.000
_cell.length_b   1.000
_cell.length_c   1.000
_cell.angle_alpha   90.00
_cell.angle_beta   90.00
_cell.angle_gamma   90.00
#
_symmetry.space_group_name_H-M   'P 1'
#
loop_
_entity.id
_entity.type
_entity.pdbx_description
1 polymer ?
#
loop_
_entity_poly.entity_id
_entity_poly.type
_entity_poly.pdbx_seq_one_letter_code
_entity_poly.pdbx_strand_id
1 'polypeptide(L)'
;MTTSPDNEPPHEVSNRKEWSLAISRWKLSAIPLAPPRVDRSLPRQGHLARSTTVLHHTLHRFEFWLSPNGLLREWCRRCLLLALFTAVPLLCISPLVAVFLEHLTTWSAALLQICSNLAQIPGRLSAGVLIAVAGGLLLRWLLRH
;
A
#
# COMPACT_ATOMS: atom_id res chain seq x y z
N MET A 1 -64.12 -13.12 14.63
CA MET A 1 -62.88 -13.91 14.49
C MET A 1 -62.10 -13.33 13.32
N THR A 2 -61.15 -12.45 13.60
CA THR A 2 -60.30 -11.76 12.62
C THR A 2 -58.87 -12.19 12.85
N THR A 3 -58.25 -12.83 11.85
CA THR A 3 -56.87 -13.30 11.88
C THR A 3 -55.90 -12.13 11.73
N SER A 4 -54.93 -12.04 12.64
CA SER A 4 -53.86 -11.03 12.68
C SER A 4 -52.83 -11.28 11.57
N PRO A 5 -52.31 -10.23 10.90
CA PRO A 5 -51.40 -10.37 9.78
C PRO A 5 -49.95 -10.60 10.22
N ASP A 6 -49.26 -11.35 9.38
CA ASP A 6 -47.83 -11.58 9.20
C ASP A 6 -46.86 -10.65 9.97
N ASN A 7 -46.20 -11.22 10.98
CA ASN A 7 -44.93 -10.74 11.51
C ASN A 7 -43.80 -11.54 10.85
N GLU A 8 -43.32 -11.11 9.68
CA GLU A 8 -42.00 -11.51 9.19
C GLU A 8 -40.92 -10.76 10.00
N PRO A 9 -39.99 -11.45 10.68
CA PRO A 9 -38.88 -10.79 11.33
C PRO A 9 -37.87 -10.24 10.30
N PRO A 10 -37.29 -9.05 10.52
CA PRO A 10 -36.37 -8.41 9.58
C PRO A 10 -35.08 -9.23 9.37
N HIS A 11 -34.56 -9.20 8.14
CA HIS A 11 -33.40 -9.94 7.59
C HIS A 11 -32.02 -9.73 8.27
N GLU A 12 -31.96 -9.27 9.51
CA GLU A 12 -30.72 -8.83 10.18
C GLU A 12 -29.83 -9.96 10.76
N VAL A 13 -30.25 -11.23 10.64
CA VAL A 13 -29.60 -12.37 11.34
C VAL A 13 -28.45 -13.03 10.55
N SER A 14 -28.22 -12.67 9.28
CA SER A 14 -27.15 -13.30 8.47
C SER A 14 -25.74 -12.88 8.92
N ASN A 15 -25.57 -11.58 9.20
CA ASN A 15 -24.25 -10.98 9.39
C ASN A 15 -23.50 -11.58 10.59
N ARG A 16 -24.20 -11.75 11.74
CA ARG A 16 -23.57 -12.22 13.00
C ARG A 16 -23.02 -13.66 12.90
N LYS A 17 -23.59 -14.50 12.02
CA LYS A 17 -23.10 -15.87 11.75
C LYS A 17 -21.88 -15.85 10.81
N GLU A 18 -21.84 -14.94 9.85
CA GLU A 18 -20.70 -14.79 8.94
C GLU A 18 -19.45 -14.29 9.66
N TRP A 19 -19.59 -13.30 10.56
CA TRP A 19 -18.48 -12.84 11.40
C TRP A 19 -17.98 -13.91 12.37
N SER A 20 -18.87 -14.72 12.96
CA SER A 20 -18.45 -15.79 13.87
C SER A 20 -17.74 -16.93 13.14
N LEU A 21 -18.15 -17.26 11.92
CA LEU A 21 -17.43 -18.19 11.06
C LEU A 21 -16.06 -17.65 10.65
N ALA A 22 -15.98 -16.37 10.27
CA ALA A 22 -14.72 -15.70 9.96
C ALA A 22 -13.75 -15.74 11.14
N ILE A 23 -14.18 -15.41 12.35
CA ILE A 23 -13.35 -15.43 13.57
C ILE A 23 -12.95 -16.86 13.95
N SER A 24 -13.85 -17.85 13.80
CA SER A 24 -13.55 -19.25 14.11
C SER A 24 -12.44 -19.84 13.21
N ARG A 25 -12.32 -19.33 11.98
CA ARG A 25 -11.28 -19.73 11.01
C ARG A 25 -9.88 -19.23 11.40
N TRP A 26 -9.78 -18.30 12.36
CA TRP A 26 -8.52 -17.79 12.89
C TRP A 26 -8.00 -18.58 14.11
N LYS A 27 -8.68 -19.64 14.53
CA LYS A 27 -8.18 -20.54 15.57
C LYS A 27 -6.93 -21.26 15.02
N LEU A 28 -5.80 -21.20 15.73
CA LEU A 28 -4.58 -21.92 15.34
C LEU A 28 -4.87 -23.42 15.34
N SER A 29 -5.26 -23.97 14.20
CA SER A 29 -5.23 -25.42 13.98
C SER A 29 -3.81 -25.77 13.56
N ALA A 30 -2.88 -25.71 14.52
CA ALA A 30 -1.53 -26.19 14.33
C ALA A 30 -1.60 -27.72 14.20
N ILE A 31 -1.66 -28.21 12.97
CA ILE A 31 -1.67 -29.64 12.69
C ILE A 31 -0.26 -30.14 13.02
N PRO A 32 -0.10 -31.04 14.03
CA PRO A 32 1.21 -31.54 14.40
C PRO A 32 1.84 -32.27 13.22
N LEU A 33 3.12 -31.98 12.94
CA LEU A 33 3.81 -32.63 11.84
C LEU A 33 4.13 -34.08 12.23
N ALA A 34 3.85 -35.01 11.31
CA ALA A 34 4.26 -36.40 11.49
C ALA A 34 5.80 -36.49 11.52
N PRO A 35 6.39 -37.35 12.38
CA PRO A 35 7.83 -37.49 12.47
C PRO A 35 8.40 -37.94 11.12
N PRO A 36 9.53 -37.35 10.66
CA PRO A 36 10.08 -37.63 9.35
C PRO A 36 10.52 -39.10 9.27
N ARG A 37 9.85 -39.91 8.44
CA ARG A 37 10.22 -41.30 8.15
C ARG A 37 10.94 -41.37 6.82
N VAL A 38 12.10 -42.03 6.79
CA VAL A 38 12.83 -42.33 5.56
C VAL A 38 12.01 -43.33 4.75
N ASP A 39 11.67 -42.98 3.51
CA ASP A 39 10.94 -43.88 2.64
C ASP A 39 11.83 -45.09 2.29
N ARG A 40 11.33 -46.30 2.54
CA ARG A 40 12.05 -47.55 2.25
C ARG A 40 12.23 -47.79 0.75
N SER A 41 11.50 -47.05 -0.10
CA SER A 41 11.58 -47.14 -1.56
C SER A 41 12.71 -46.32 -2.20
N LEU A 42 13.41 -45.48 -1.42
CA LEU A 42 14.54 -44.63 -1.87
C LEU A 42 15.58 -45.34 -2.78
N PRO A 43 16.03 -46.58 -2.50
CA PRO A 43 17.02 -47.24 -3.35
C PRO A 43 16.49 -47.74 -4.70
N ARG A 44 15.18 -47.68 -4.95
CA ARG A 44 14.56 -48.07 -6.23
C ARG A 44 14.28 -46.89 -7.17
N GLN A 45 14.36 -45.66 -6.69
CA GLN A 45 14.07 -44.45 -7.47
C GLN A 45 15.26 -44.04 -8.36
N GLY A 46 15.05 -43.27 -9.42
CA GLY A 46 16.14 -42.72 -10.25
C GLY A 46 16.99 -41.68 -9.50
N HIS A 47 18.22 -41.42 -9.96
CA HIS A 47 19.18 -40.54 -9.25
C HIS A 47 18.63 -39.13 -8.93
N LEU A 48 17.88 -38.52 -9.85
CA LEU A 48 17.25 -37.20 -9.64
C LEU A 48 16.09 -37.27 -8.63
N ALA A 49 15.26 -38.31 -8.70
CA ALA A 49 14.17 -38.50 -7.75
C ALA A 49 14.70 -38.78 -6.32
N ARG A 50 15.87 -39.43 -6.22
CA ARG A 50 16.56 -39.62 -4.92
C ARG A 50 17.02 -38.29 -4.34
N SER A 51 17.68 -37.43 -5.12
CA SER A 51 18.17 -36.14 -4.61
C SER A 51 17.04 -35.22 -4.16
N THR A 52 15.93 -35.17 -4.90
CA THR A 52 14.75 -34.39 -4.48
C THR A 52 14.11 -34.96 -3.22
N THR A 53 14.01 -36.29 -3.09
CA THR A 53 13.45 -36.95 -1.91
C THR A 53 14.33 -36.73 -0.68
N VAL A 54 15.65 -36.78 -0.84
CA VAL A 54 16.61 -36.47 0.24
C VAL A 54 16.50 -35.00 0.64
N LEU A 55 16.45 -34.07 -0.31
CA LEU A 55 16.30 -32.64 -0.03
C LEU A 55 14.99 -32.36 0.72
N HIS A 56 13.88 -32.94 0.25
CA HIS A 56 12.58 -32.82 0.91
C HIS A 56 12.62 -33.39 2.33
N HIS A 57 13.24 -34.55 2.53
CA HIS A 57 13.39 -35.15 3.86
C HIS A 57 14.24 -34.29 4.80
N THR A 58 15.34 -33.73 4.31
CA THR A 58 16.20 -32.82 5.08
C THR A 58 15.45 -31.56 5.49
N LEU A 59 14.68 -30.95 4.58
CA LEU A 59 13.83 -29.79 4.87
C LEU A 59 12.75 -30.12 5.91
N HIS A 60 12.06 -31.26 5.75
CA HIS A 60 11.03 -31.71 6.69
C HIS A 60 11.60 -32.03 8.08
N ARG A 61 12.82 -32.58 8.13
CA ARG A 61 13.53 -32.85 9.38
C ARG A 61 13.96 -31.56 10.07
N PHE A 62 14.43 -30.58 9.30
CA PHE A 62 14.75 -29.26 9.83
C PHE A 62 13.50 -28.55 10.37
N GLU A 63 12.38 -28.58 9.62
CA GLU A 63 11.10 -28.02 10.06
C GLU A 63 10.58 -28.70 11.34
N PHE A 64 10.65 -30.03 11.43
CA PHE A 64 10.26 -30.78 12.63
C PHE A 64 11.15 -30.46 13.84
N TRP A 65 12.45 -30.26 13.63
CA TRP A 65 13.39 -29.91 14.71
C TRP A 65 13.14 -28.48 15.22
N LEU A 66 12.82 -27.55 14.33
CA LEU A 66 12.56 -26.15 14.68
C LEU A 66 11.15 -25.95 15.27
N SER A 67 10.16 -26.72 14.80
CA SER A 67 8.77 -26.61 15.26
C SER A 67 7.99 -27.93 15.09
N PRO A 68 8.06 -28.85 16.07
CA PRO A 68 7.35 -30.13 15.98
C PRO A 68 5.81 -29.96 15.94
N ASN A 69 5.31 -28.85 16.50
CA ASN A 69 3.89 -28.53 16.56
C ASN A 69 3.36 -27.79 15.31
N GLY A 70 4.19 -27.51 14.29
CA GLY A 70 3.75 -26.78 13.10
C GLY A 70 3.49 -25.28 13.32
N LEU A 71 3.95 -24.73 14.44
CA LEU A 71 3.77 -23.32 14.80
C LEU A 71 4.49 -22.38 13.84
N LEU A 72 5.65 -22.76 13.32
CA LEU A 72 6.45 -21.92 12.41
C LEU A 72 5.72 -21.66 11.09
N ARG A 73 5.07 -22.68 10.53
CA ARG A 73 4.30 -22.58 9.29
C ARG A 73 3.07 -21.70 9.47
N GLU A 74 2.36 -21.88 10.58
CA GLU A 74 1.18 -21.07 10.91
C GLU A 74 1.58 -19.62 11.24
N TRP A 75 2.71 -19.41 11.90
CA TRP A 75 3.27 -18.08 12.15
C TRP A 75 3.64 -17.37 10.84
N CYS A 76 4.38 -18.04 9.94
CA CYS A 76 4.72 -17.50 8.63
C CYS A 76 3.47 -17.18 7.80
N ARG A 77 2.47 -18.08 7.80
CA ARG A 77 1.19 -17.86 7.13
C ARG A 77 0.46 -16.63 7.68
N ARG A 78 0.47 -16.43 9.00
CA ARG A 78 -0.13 -15.25 9.64
C ARG A 78 0.64 -13.98 9.35
N CYS A 79 1.97 -14.01 9.40
CA CYS A 79 2.80 -12.87 9.02
C CYS A 79 2.54 -12.46 7.57
N LEU A 80 2.44 -13.44 6.65
CA LEU A 80 2.11 -13.18 5.25
C LEU A 80 0.70 -12.61 5.08
N LEU A 81 -0.29 -13.17 5.80
CA LEU A 81 -1.67 -12.70 5.73
C LEU A 81 -1.82 -11.30 6.34
N LEU A 82 -1.12 -11.01 7.43
CA LEU A 82 -1.04 -9.69 8.04
C LEU A 82 -0.37 -8.70 7.10
N ALA A 83 0.76 -9.07 6.48
CA ALA A 83 1.45 -8.24 5.50
C ALA A 83 0.56 -7.95 4.29
N LEU A 84 -0.20 -8.94 3.79
CA LEU A 84 -1.13 -8.71 2.70
C LEU A 84 -2.29 -7.80 3.13
N PHE A 85 -2.82 -8.03 4.33
CA PHE A 85 -3.92 -7.24 4.88
C PHE A 85 -3.53 -5.77 5.11
N THR A 86 -2.26 -5.48 5.41
CA THR A 86 -1.77 -4.09 5.56
C THR A 86 -1.25 -3.51 4.25
N ALA A 87 -0.62 -4.31 3.39
CA ALA A 87 -0.09 -3.85 2.11
C ALA A 87 -1.20 -3.41 1.15
N VAL A 88 -2.31 -4.15 1.07
CA VAL A 88 -3.44 -3.81 0.18
C VAL A 88 -4.02 -2.42 0.47
N PRO A 89 -4.46 -2.07 1.70
CA PRO A 89 -4.98 -0.74 1.97
C PRO A 89 -3.90 0.33 1.82
N LEU A 90 -2.65 0.03 2.17
CA LEU A 90 -1.54 0.99 2.01
C LEU A 90 -1.30 1.30 0.52
N LEU A 91 -1.35 0.30 -0.35
CA LEU A 91 -1.21 0.46 -1.80
C LEU A 91 -2.38 1.25 -2.40
N CYS A 92 -3.59 1.10 -1.86
CA CYS A 92 -4.75 1.89 -2.27
C CYS A 92 -4.68 3.35 -1.77
N ILE A 93 -4.18 3.57 -0.56
CA ILE A 93 -4.09 4.90 0.07
C ILE A 93 -2.92 5.72 -0.51
N SER A 94 -1.82 5.06 -0.86
CA SER A 94 -0.61 5.70 -1.40
C SER A 94 -0.87 6.65 -2.58
N PRO A 95 -1.56 6.28 -3.67
CA PRO A 95 -1.82 7.19 -4.78
C PRO A 95 -2.74 8.35 -4.37
N LEU A 96 -3.70 8.12 -3.46
CA LEU A 96 -4.59 9.16 -2.98
C LEU A 96 -3.81 10.25 -2.22
N VAL A 97 -2.88 9.84 -1.36
CA VAL A 97 -2.00 10.74 -0.62
C VAL A 97 -1.07 11.48 -1.58
N ALA A 98 -0.49 10.79 -2.57
CA ALA A 98 0.39 11.40 -3.56
C ALA A 98 -0.31 12.52 -4.35
N VAL A 99 -1.51 12.26 -4.87
CA VAL A 99 -2.32 13.26 -5.58
C VAL A 99 -2.65 14.44 -4.67
N PHE A 100 -2.99 14.20 -3.41
CA PHE A 100 -3.28 15.27 -2.45
C PHE A 100 -2.06 16.17 -2.20
N LEU A 101 -0.87 15.58 -2.04
CA LEU A 101 0.38 16.34 -1.89
C LEU A 101 0.69 17.15 -3.14
N GLU A 102 0.48 16.59 -4.33
CA GLU A 102 0.69 17.29 -5.60
C GLU A 102 -0.22 18.52 -5.75
N HIS A 103 -1.46 18.45 -5.26
CA HIS A 103 -2.33 19.62 -5.25
C HIS A 103 -1.76 20.69 -4.32
N LEU A 104 -1.34 20.34 -3.10
CA LEU A 104 -0.77 21.29 -2.15
C LEU A 104 0.52 21.96 -2.67
N THR A 105 1.39 21.21 -3.36
CA THR A 105 2.59 21.79 -3.98
C THR A 105 2.22 22.74 -5.12
N THR A 106 1.20 22.41 -5.92
CA THR A 106 0.73 23.27 -7.00
C THR A 106 0.14 24.59 -6.47
N TRP A 107 -0.69 24.52 -5.42
CA TRP A 107 -1.26 25.73 -4.78
C TRP A 107 -0.18 26.61 -4.14
N SER A 108 0.78 26.01 -3.43
CA SER A 108 1.88 26.76 -2.82
C SER A 108 2.80 27.39 -3.88
N ALA A 109 3.07 26.70 -4.99
CA ALA A 109 3.82 27.25 -6.11
C ALA A 109 3.09 28.43 -6.76
N ALA A 110 1.77 28.33 -6.98
CA ALA A 110 0.97 29.42 -7.52
C ALA A 110 0.99 30.65 -6.60
N LEU A 111 0.83 30.47 -5.29
CA LEU A 111 0.94 31.54 -4.31
C LEU A 111 2.33 32.20 -4.34
N LEU A 112 3.40 31.40 -4.38
CA LEU A 112 4.76 31.92 -4.45
C LEU A 112 5.00 32.71 -5.75
N GLN A 113 4.46 32.24 -6.87
CA GLN A 113 4.54 32.94 -8.15
C GLN A 113 3.78 34.28 -8.12
N ILE A 114 2.61 34.34 -7.49
CA ILE A 114 1.87 35.59 -7.28
C ILE A 114 2.69 36.55 -6.42
N CYS A 115 3.22 36.09 -5.29
CA CYS A 115 4.07 36.90 -4.41
C CYS A 115 5.33 37.41 -5.14
N SER A 116 5.98 36.55 -5.92
CA SER A 116 7.17 36.92 -6.71
C SER A 116 6.83 37.97 -7.77
N ASN A 117 5.73 37.79 -8.50
CA ASN A 117 5.26 38.76 -9.48
C ASN A 117 4.96 40.11 -8.83
N LEU A 118 4.26 40.12 -7.69
CA LEU A 118 3.96 41.34 -6.93
C LEU A 118 5.24 42.04 -6.45
N ALA A 119 6.20 41.29 -5.93
CA ALA A 119 7.48 41.83 -5.46
C ALA A 119 8.31 42.45 -6.60
N GLN A 120 8.14 41.99 -7.84
CA GLN A 120 8.83 42.53 -9.01
C GLN A 120 8.14 43.77 -9.61
N ILE A 121 6.88 44.06 -9.28
CA ILE A 121 6.14 45.22 -9.81
C ILE A 121 6.90 46.53 -9.60
N PRO A 122 7.40 46.87 -8.38
CA PRO A 122 8.13 48.13 -8.17
C PRO A 122 9.38 48.25 -9.03
N GLY A 123 10.13 47.16 -9.20
CA GLY A 123 11.33 47.13 -10.04
C GLY A 123 11.02 47.29 -11.53
N ARG A 124 9.94 46.67 -12.02
CA ARG A 124 9.51 46.83 -13.43
C ARG A 124 8.99 48.24 -13.70
N LEU A 125 8.26 48.84 -12.76
CA LEU A 125 7.79 50.21 -12.86
C LEU A 125 8.94 51.22 -12.87
N SER A 126 9.91 51.08 -11.96
CA SER A 126 11.07 51.99 -11.92
C SER A 126 11.92 51.89 -13.19
N ALA A 127 12.15 50.68 -13.70
CA ALA A 127 12.82 50.47 -14.98
C ALA A 127 12.04 51.11 -16.14
N GLY A 128 10.72 50.95 -16.20
CA GLY A 128 9.87 51.57 -17.22
C GLY A 128 9.93 53.09 -17.21
N VAL A 129 9.90 53.70 -16.01
CA VAL A 129 10.05 55.16 -15.84
C VAL A 129 11.42 55.62 -16.32
N LEU A 130 12.49 54.93 -15.94
CA LEU A 130 13.86 55.27 -16.37
C LEU A 130 14.00 55.22 -17.89
N ILE A 131 13.45 54.19 -18.54
CA ILE A 131 13.47 54.05 -20.00
C ILE A 131 12.67 55.19 -20.65
N ALA A 132 11.50 55.52 -20.13
CA ALA A 132 10.67 56.62 -20.65
C ALA A 132 11.37 57.97 -20.54
N VAL A 133 12.02 58.25 -19.40
CA VAL A 133 12.79 59.48 -19.18
C VAL A 133 13.99 59.54 -20.12
N ALA A 134 14.78 58.48 -20.21
CA ALA A 134 15.95 58.42 -21.09
C ALA A 134 15.55 58.58 -22.57
N GLY A 135 14.48 57.91 -23.00
CA GLY A 135 13.94 58.02 -24.35
C GLY A 135 13.42 59.43 -24.67
N GLY A 136 12.69 60.05 -23.73
CA GLY A 136 12.21 61.42 -23.88
C GLY A 136 13.34 62.45 -23.96
N LEU A 137 14.40 62.27 -23.17
CA LEU A 137 15.59 63.11 -23.22
C LEU A 137 16.35 62.95 -24.55
N LEU A 138 16.50 61.72 -25.04
CA LEU A 138 17.12 61.43 -26.34
C LEU A 138 16.34 62.06 -27.49
N LEU A 139 15.01 61.91 -27.49
CA LEU A 139 14.13 62.50 -28.51
C LEU A 139 14.20 64.03 -28.48
N ARG A 140 14.18 64.64 -27.28
CA ARG A 140 14.32 66.09 -27.14
C ARG A 140 15.69 66.59 -27.61
N TRP A 141 16.75 65.83 -27.39
CA TRP A 141 18.09 66.15 -27.89
C TRP A 141 18.13 66.09 -29.42
N LEU A 142 17.53 65.05 -30.02
CA LEU A 142 17.46 64.90 -31.47
C LEU A 142 16.65 66.00 -32.15
N LEU A 143 15.56 66.47 -31.53
CA LEU A 143 14.73 67.55 -32.08
C LEU A 143 15.35 68.95 -31.94
N ARG A 144 16.39 69.10 -31.11
CA ARG A 144 17.06 70.37 -30.86
C ARG A 144 18.30 70.58 -31.73
N HIS A 145 18.84 69.53 -32.33
CA HIS A 145 19.92 69.55 -33.31
C HIS A 145 19.36 69.41 -34.73
#